data_AF-A0A9E4M059-F1
#
_entry.id   AF-A0A9E4M059-F1
#
_cell.length_a   1.000
_cell.length_b   1.000
_cell.length_c   1.000
_cell.angle_alpha   90.00
_cell.angle_beta   90.00
_cell.angle_gamma   90.00
#
_symmetry.space_group_name_H-M   'P 1'
#
loop_
_entity.id
_entity.type
_entity.pdbx_description
1 polymer ?
#
loop_
_entity_poly.entity_id
_entity_poly.type
_entity_poly.pdbx_seq_one_letter_code
_entity_poly.pdbx_strand_id
1 'polypeptide(L)'
;MAKFADQIRQLFPPDDDKIVNLVVLELQNCFPAMPFRPLFGMVARWPEAVHQCPGGMLAAGHKMRLAGSLRQVEGLFLVGNHMRLPVTAGAMQSCVGAVDDCHFALAWTLPQ
;
A
#
# COMPACT_ATOMS: atom_id res chain seq x y z
N MET A 1 -12.89 10.01 -8.26
CA MET A 1 -12.15 8.82 -7.78
C MET A 1 -13.03 7.58 -7.57
N ALA A 2 -14.28 7.70 -7.07
CA ALA A 2 -15.18 6.55 -6.89
C ALA A 2 -15.37 5.67 -8.15
N LYS A 3 -15.55 6.27 -9.34
CA LYS A 3 -15.72 5.56 -10.62
C LYS A 3 -14.57 4.60 -10.97
N PHE A 4 -13.33 4.92 -10.60
CA PHE A 4 -12.17 4.10 -10.96
C PHE A 4 -12.03 2.87 -10.05
N ALA A 5 -12.37 3.04 -8.76
CA ALA A 5 -12.40 1.93 -7.81
C ALA A 5 -13.48 0.89 -8.18
N ASP A 6 -14.64 1.34 -8.65
CA ASP A 6 -15.70 0.45 -9.11
C ASP A 6 -15.34 -0.30 -10.40
N GLN A 7 -14.59 0.33 -11.31
CA GLN A 7 -14.05 -0.33 -12.52
C GLN A 7 -12.99 -1.39 -12.20
N ILE A 8 -12.11 -1.14 -11.21
CA ILE A 8 -11.11 -2.14 -10.77
C ILE A 8 -11.79 -3.33 -10.07
N ARG A 9 -12.84 -3.11 -9.29
CA ARG A 9 -13.61 -4.20 -8.67
C ARG A 9 -14.27 -5.13 -9.69
N GLN A 10 -14.58 -4.64 -10.90
CA GLN A 10 -15.09 -5.46 -12.00
C GLN A 10 -14.00 -6.36 -12.63
N LEU A 11 -12.72 -6.11 -12.35
CA LEU A 11 -11.59 -6.96 -12.75
C LEU A 11 -11.23 -8.04 -11.71
N PHE A 12 -11.92 -8.10 -10.57
CA PHE A 12 -11.74 -9.16 -9.57
C PHE A 12 -12.47 -10.48 -9.88
N PRO A 13 -13.68 -10.50 -10.47
CA PRO A 13 -14.35 -11.75 -10.84
C PRO A 13 -13.99 -12.40 -12.20
N PRO A 14 -13.22 -11.83 -13.15
CA PRO A 14 -12.91 -12.55 -14.37
C PRO A 14 -12.03 -13.75 -14.08
N ASP A 15 -12.34 -14.83 -14.78
CA ASP A 15 -11.52 -16.02 -14.94
C ASP A 15 -10.08 -15.66 -15.37
N ASP A 16 -9.10 -16.43 -14.91
CA ASP A 16 -7.67 -16.17 -15.19
C ASP A 16 -7.40 -16.08 -16.68
N ASP A 17 -8.03 -16.96 -17.46
CA ASP A 17 -7.92 -16.99 -18.93
C ASP A 17 -8.42 -15.70 -19.57
N LYS A 18 -9.48 -15.10 -19.02
CA LYS A 18 -10.00 -13.81 -19.51
C LYS A 18 -9.03 -12.68 -19.21
N ILE A 19 -8.41 -12.68 -18.04
CA ILE A 19 -7.39 -11.68 -17.68
C ILE A 19 -6.19 -11.81 -18.60
N VAL A 20 -5.70 -13.02 -18.83
CA VAL A 20 -4.57 -13.28 -19.74
C VAL A 20 -4.90 -12.79 -21.15
N ASN A 21 -6.08 -13.13 -21.69
CA ASN A 21 -6.49 -12.69 -23.02
C ASN A 21 -6.54 -11.16 -23.14
N LEU A 22 -7.11 -10.47 -22.15
CA LEU A 22 -7.15 -9.00 -22.13
C LEU A 22 -5.75 -8.38 -22.10
N VAL A 23 -4.84 -8.93 -21.28
CA VAL A 23 -3.46 -8.44 -21.18
C VAL A 23 -2.70 -8.68 -22.48
N VAL A 24 -2.84 -9.86 -23.11
CA VAL A 24 -2.16 -10.15 -24.39
C VAL A 24 -2.65 -9.24 -25.50
N LEU A 25 -3.96 -9.01 -25.60
CA LEU A 25 -4.54 -8.08 -26.58
C LEU A 25 -3.98 -6.67 -26.40
N GLU A 26 -3.88 -6.19 -25.15
CA GLU A 26 -3.31 -4.87 -24.88
C GLU A 26 -1.80 -4.82 -25.18
N LEU A 27 -1.06 -5.88 -24.87
CA LEU A 27 0.35 -5.97 -25.20
C LEU A 27 0.59 -5.98 -26.72
N GLN A 28 -0.29 -6.61 -27.50
CA GLN A 28 -0.19 -6.61 -28.97
C GLN A 28 -0.38 -5.22 -29.58
N ASN A 29 -1.12 -4.31 -28.92
CA ASN A 29 -1.21 -2.92 -29.33
C ASN A 29 0.14 -2.19 -29.23
N CYS A 30 0.97 -2.57 -28.25
CA CYS A 30 2.32 -2.03 -28.05
C CYS A 30 3.41 -2.83 -28.78
N PHE A 31 3.21 -4.14 -28.94
CA PHE A 31 4.17 -5.11 -29.48
C PHE A 31 3.47 -6.06 -30.46
N PRO A 32 3.30 -5.66 -31.74
CA PRO A 32 2.50 -6.42 -32.71
C PRO A 32 3.00 -7.85 -32.99
N ALA A 33 4.28 -8.12 -32.75
CA ALA A 33 4.88 -9.45 -32.91
C ALA A 33 4.60 -10.40 -31.72
N MET A 34 3.95 -9.92 -30.66
CA MET A 34 3.66 -10.74 -29.49
C MET A 34 2.68 -11.87 -29.84
N PRO A 35 2.99 -13.14 -29.53
CA PRO A 35 2.10 -14.25 -29.80
C PRO A 35 0.82 -14.17 -28.96
N PHE A 36 -0.30 -14.62 -29.53
CA PHE A 36 -1.60 -14.60 -28.87
C PHE A 36 -1.67 -15.51 -27.63
N ARG A 37 -0.87 -16.58 -27.59
CA ARG A 37 -0.83 -17.52 -26.47
C ARG A 37 0.53 -17.43 -25.77
N PRO A 38 0.58 -16.99 -24.50
CA PRO A 38 1.83 -16.97 -23.74
C PRO A 38 2.29 -18.40 -23.42
N LEU A 39 3.61 -18.60 -23.39
CA LEU A 39 4.21 -19.89 -22.98
C LEU A 39 3.99 -20.17 -21.48
N PHE A 40 3.97 -19.10 -20.68
CA PHE A 40 3.71 -19.13 -19.24
C PHE A 40 3.07 -17.81 -18.81
N GLY A 41 2.17 -17.88 -17.83
CA GLY A 41 1.56 -16.71 -17.21
C GLY A 41 1.09 -17.08 -15.80
N MET A 42 1.16 -16.10 -14.90
CA MET A 42 0.61 -16.21 -13.56
C MET A 42 -0.29 -15.02 -13.30
N VAL A 43 -1.55 -15.29 -12.94
CA VAL A 43 -2.47 -14.27 -12.47
C VAL A 43 -2.48 -14.34 -10.95
N ALA A 44 -2.14 -13.23 -10.32
CA ALA A 44 -2.24 -13.09 -8.88
C ALA A 44 -3.10 -11.86 -8.56
N ARG A 45 -3.94 -12.01 -7.54
CA ARG A 45 -4.91 -11.00 -7.12
C ARG A 45 -4.55 -10.55 -5.71
N TRP A 46 -4.48 -9.23 -5.51
CA TRP A 46 -4.25 -8.65 -4.21
C TRP A 46 -5.37 -7.66 -3.89
N PRO A 47 -6.48 -8.13 -3.28
CA PRO A 47 -7.54 -7.24 -2.82
C PRO A 47 -6.93 -6.18 -1.91
N GLU A 48 -7.22 -4.91 -2.20
CA GLU A 48 -6.87 -3.78 -1.34
C GLU A 48 -5.35 -3.57 -1.07
N ALA A 49 -4.46 -4.22 -1.83
CA ALA A 49 -3.01 -4.08 -1.60
C ALA A 49 -2.45 -2.72 -2.02
N VAL A 50 -3.15 -2.00 -2.90
CA VAL A 50 -2.76 -0.65 -3.30
C VAL A 50 -3.50 0.35 -2.43
N HIS A 51 -2.73 1.06 -1.60
CA HIS A 51 -3.29 2.10 -0.77
C HIS A 51 -3.75 3.27 -1.63
N GLN A 52 -4.94 3.75 -1.33
CA GLN A 52 -5.41 5.01 -1.90
C GLN A 52 -4.77 6.16 -1.11
N CYS A 53 -4.27 7.17 -1.83
CA CYS A 53 -3.78 8.40 -1.24
C CYS A 53 -4.76 9.55 -1.48
N PRO A 54 -5.89 9.59 -0.76
CA PRO A 54 -6.80 10.72 -0.85
C PRO A 54 -6.12 11.99 -0.34
N GLY A 55 -6.59 13.14 -0.82
CA GLY A 55 -6.12 14.44 -0.32
C GLY A 55 -6.25 14.52 1.20
N GLY A 56 -5.21 15.03 1.87
CA GLY A 56 -5.17 15.16 3.34
C GLY A 56 -4.69 13.93 4.11
N MET A 57 -4.39 12.80 3.43
CA MET A 57 -3.90 11.57 4.07
C MET A 57 -2.65 11.80 4.94
N LEU A 58 -1.67 12.58 4.46
CA LEU A 58 -0.44 12.88 5.23
C LEU A 58 -0.73 13.61 6.54
N ALA A 59 -1.63 14.60 6.49
CA ALA A 59 -2.03 15.36 7.66
C ALA A 59 -2.81 14.46 8.65
N ALA A 60 -3.66 13.57 8.15
CA ALA A 60 -4.36 12.58 8.97
C ALA A 60 -3.37 11.59 9.61
N GLY A 61 -2.42 11.04 8.85
CA GLY A 61 -1.38 10.14 9.36
C GLY A 61 -0.49 10.81 10.40
N HIS A 62 -0.10 12.07 10.19
CA HIS A 62 0.63 12.86 11.18
C HIS A 62 -0.17 13.09 12.47
N LYS A 63 -1.45 13.47 12.34
CA LYS A 63 -2.37 13.58 13.49
C LYS A 63 -2.51 12.25 14.22
N MET A 64 -2.63 11.13 13.51
CA MET A 64 -2.71 9.79 14.12
C MET A 64 -1.42 9.42 14.84
N ARG A 65 -0.25 9.74 14.27
CA ARG A 65 1.02 9.56 14.99
C ARG A 65 1.03 10.38 16.27
N LEU A 66 0.73 11.68 16.21
CA LEU A 66 0.74 12.54 17.39
C LEU A 66 -0.35 12.20 18.43
N ALA A 67 -1.55 11.82 18.00
CA ALA A 67 -2.66 11.51 18.90
C ALA A 67 -2.63 10.07 19.42
N GLY A 68 -2.20 9.12 18.58
CA GLY A 68 -2.19 7.68 18.87
C GLY A 68 -0.95 7.20 19.62
N SER A 69 0.23 7.79 19.36
CA SER A 69 1.47 7.40 20.06
C SER A 69 1.66 8.05 21.43
N LEU A 70 0.91 9.12 21.76
CA LEU A 70 1.18 9.92 22.96
C LEU A 70 0.01 10.05 23.95
N ARG A 71 -1.21 9.60 23.66
CA ARG A 71 -2.36 9.94 24.54
C ARG A 71 -3.36 8.83 24.89
N GLN A 72 -3.41 7.71 24.17
CA GLN A 72 -4.46 6.69 24.40
C GLN A 72 -3.93 5.29 24.71
N VAL A 73 -2.80 4.89 24.13
CA VAL A 73 -2.13 3.63 24.44
C VAL A 73 -0.63 3.89 24.46
N GLU A 74 -0.05 3.86 25.66
CA GLU A 74 1.39 4.05 25.84
C GLU A 74 2.18 2.93 25.15
N GLY A 75 3.25 3.30 24.43
CA GLY A 75 4.10 2.34 23.71
C GLY A 75 3.53 1.82 22.38
N LEU A 76 2.37 2.30 21.91
CA LEU A 76 1.82 1.92 20.61
C LEU A 76 2.29 2.86 19.49
N PHE A 77 2.96 2.29 18.47
CA PHE A 77 3.43 3.03 17.30
C PHE A 77 2.84 2.45 16.01
N LEU A 78 2.22 3.31 15.19
CA LEU A 78 1.68 2.94 13.88
C LEU A 78 2.73 3.15 12.79
N VAL A 79 2.96 2.12 11.98
CA VAL A 79 3.96 2.09 10.91
C VAL A 79 3.39 1.47 9.64
N GLY A 80 4.07 1.68 8.51
CA GLY A 80 3.78 1.06 7.23
C GLY A 80 3.41 2.05 6.13
N ASN A 81 2.98 1.50 4.99
CA ASN A 81 2.67 2.23 3.76
C ASN A 81 1.52 3.27 3.92
N HIS A 82 0.76 3.22 5.02
CA HIS A 82 -0.28 4.22 5.36
C HIS A 82 0.25 5.45 6.09
N MET A 83 1.48 5.41 6.61
CA MET A 83 1.98 6.43 7.55
C MET A 83 2.85 7.51 6.90
N ARG A 84 3.34 7.27 5.68
CA ARG A 84 4.11 8.25 4.89
C ARG A 84 3.60 8.30 3.46
N LEU A 85 4.09 7.41 2.61
CA LEU A 85 3.73 7.33 1.20
C LEU A 85 3.62 5.85 0.83
N PRO A 86 2.80 5.50 -0.18
CA PRO A 86 2.59 4.11 -0.63
C PRO A 86 3.78 3.63 -1.47
N VAL A 87 4.98 3.75 -0.91
CA VAL A 87 6.24 3.33 -1.50
C VAL A 87 7.05 2.62 -0.42
N THR A 88 7.78 1.58 -0.81
CA THR A 88 8.54 0.74 0.13
C THR A 88 9.46 1.55 1.04
N ALA A 89 10.15 2.56 0.49
CA ALA A 89 11.01 3.46 1.27
C ALA A 89 10.23 4.26 2.33
N GLY A 90 9.00 4.69 2.02
CA GLY A 90 8.14 5.42 2.93
C GLY A 90 7.69 4.56 4.12
N ALA A 91 7.32 3.31 3.87
CA ALA A 91 7.04 2.35 4.93
C ALA A 91 8.27 2.09 5.80
N MET A 92 9.44 1.84 5.22
CA MET A 92 10.68 1.61 5.99
C MET A 92 11.01 2.80 6.90
N GLN A 93 10.94 4.02 6.37
CA GLN A 93 11.19 5.23 7.16
C GLN A 93 10.18 5.43 8.28
N SER A 94 8.93 4.99 8.11
CA SER A 94 7.95 5.03 9.19
C SER A 94 8.33 4.11 10.35
N CYS A 95 8.93 2.94 10.06
CA CYS A 95 9.43 2.01 11.07
C CYS A 95 10.62 2.60 11.83
N VAL A 96 11.61 3.16 11.12
CA VAL A 96 12.78 3.81 11.74
C VAL A 96 12.31 4.90 12.70
N GLY A 97 11.43 5.78 12.24
CA GLY A 97 10.93 6.86 13.09
C GLY A 97 10.09 6.39 14.28
N ALA A 98 9.48 5.21 14.24
CA ALA A 98 8.77 4.64 15.39
C ALA A 98 9.73 4.03 16.42
N VAL A 99 10.84 3.43 15.96
CA VAL A 99 11.90 2.94 16.85
C VAL A 99 12.55 4.11 17.59
N ASP A 100 12.84 5.20 16.88
CA ASP A 100 13.37 6.42 17.51
C ASP A 100 12.41 6.94 18.59
N ASP A 101 11.12 7.10 18.27
CA ASP A 101 10.11 7.55 19.22
C ASP A 101 10.00 6.62 20.44
N CYS A 102 10.07 5.29 20.24
CA CYS A 102 10.06 4.30 21.30
C CYS A 102 11.28 4.42 22.22
N HIS A 103 12.48 4.56 21.64
CA HIS A 103 13.71 4.72 22.41
C HIS A 103 13.67 6.00 23.25
N PHE A 104 13.17 7.11 22.70
CA PHE A 104 12.97 8.33 23.47
C PHE A 104 11.92 8.15 24.58
N ALA A 105 10.80 7.49 24.33
CA ALA A 105 9.81 7.24 25.38
C ALA A 105 10.35 6.40 26.55
N LEU A 106 11.18 5.39 26.26
CA LEU A 106 11.81 4.52 27.25
C LEU A 106 12.93 5.23 28.04
N ALA A 107 13.69 6.11 27.39
CA ALA A 107 14.74 6.88 28.04
C ALA A 107 14.22 7.85 29.13
N TRP A 108 12.95 8.24 29.07
CA TRP A 108 12.30 9.11 30.07
C TRP A 108 11.57 8.34 31.18
N THR A 109 11.43 7.01 31.07
CA THR A 109 10.69 6.18 32.02
C THR A 109 11.58 5.29 32.90
N LEU A 110 12.88 5.15 32.59
CA LEU A 110 13.84 4.47 33.46
C LEU A 110 14.37 5.45 34.53
N PRO A 111 14.28 5.12 35.83
CA PRO A 111 14.93 5.92 36.87
C PRO A 111 16.44 5.85 36.70
N GLN A 112 17.11 7.01 36.76
CA GLN A 112 18.58 7.09 36.82
C GLN A 112 19.10 6.60 38.16
#